data_AF-A0A397S0C0-F1
#
_entry.id   AF-A0A397S0C0-F1
#
_cell.length_a   1.000
_cell.length_b   1.000
_cell.length_c   1.000
_cell.angle_alpha   90.00
_cell.angle_beta   90.00
_cell.angle_gamma   90.00
#
_symmetry.space_group_name_H-M   'P 1'
#
loop_
_entity.id
_entity.type
_entity.pdbx_description
1 polymer ?
#
loop_
_entity_poly.entity_id
_entity_poly.type
_entity_poly.pdbx_seq_one_letter_code
_entity_poly.pdbx_strand_id
1 'polypeptide(L)'
;MLRFSGFKCLLILSILCCLTRPVLSGCRDATFDPSIDYFPDKVFFYDNEEISSPEFSVTYQNSYIILTNNKSSETYVLYCTATQPNVAGVVTNVSNYIQIPVANVAVSDRSVISFLEILGEETTIKYVDDKLSITSPCLQKQVNNSLIDTMNFANTTLVENLDVIFTNTPSQTGGKYVTISYDEDTPALR
;
A
#
# COMPACT_ATOMS: atom_id res chain seq x y z
N MET A 1 32.25 32.97 3.99
CA MET A 1 32.50 31.52 4.00
C MET A 1 31.25 30.85 4.56
N LEU A 2 30.31 30.47 3.70
CA LEU A 2 29.07 29.75 4.03
C LEU A 2 28.98 28.61 3.02
N ARG A 3 29.10 27.37 3.49
CA ARG A 3 29.00 26.17 2.64
C ARG A 3 27.53 25.76 2.58
N PHE A 4 26.86 26.06 1.48
CA PHE A 4 25.53 25.53 1.17
C PHE A 4 25.68 24.08 0.67
N SER A 5 25.49 23.11 1.55
CA SER A 5 25.35 21.68 1.25
C SER A 5 23.86 21.29 1.26
N GLY A 6 23.07 21.89 0.37
CA GLY A 6 21.59 21.79 0.42
C GLY A 6 20.88 21.56 -0.92
N PHE A 7 21.62 21.29 -2.00
CA PHE A 7 21.03 21.05 -3.33
C PHE A 7 20.90 19.55 -3.66
N LYS A 8 20.45 18.72 -2.69
CA LYS A 8 19.95 17.36 -2.96
C LYS A 8 18.41 17.27 -3.06
N CYS A 9 17.70 18.33 -2.67
CA CYS A 9 16.24 18.36 -2.64
C CYS A 9 15.60 18.44 -4.05
N LEU A 10 16.30 18.99 -5.06
CA LEU A 10 15.74 19.13 -6.41
C LEU A 10 15.70 17.84 -7.24
N LEU A 11 16.48 16.81 -6.89
CA LEU A 11 16.42 15.52 -7.59
C LEU A 11 15.20 14.69 -7.16
N ILE A 12 14.74 14.86 -5.92
CA ILE A 12 13.57 14.15 -5.37
C ILE A 12 12.27 14.58 -6.07
N LEU A 13 12.17 15.85 -6.51
CA LEU A 13 11.00 16.34 -7.25
C LEU A 13 10.93 15.79 -8.69
N SER A 14 12.05 15.35 -9.28
CA SER A 14 12.07 14.69 -10.61
C SER A 14 11.65 13.22 -10.54
N ILE A 15 11.81 12.58 -9.38
CA ILE A 15 11.42 11.17 -9.13
C ILE A 15 9.89 11.06 -9.01
N LEU A 16 9.22 12.11 -8.50
CA LEU A 16 7.76 12.14 -8.36
C LEU A 16 7.01 12.26 -9.71
N CYS A 17 7.67 12.71 -10.77
CA CYS A 17 7.09 12.79 -12.12
C CYS A 17 7.37 11.54 -12.99
N CYS A 18 8.27 10.64 -12.56
CA CYS A 18 8.49 9.36 -13.23
C CYS A 18 7.53 8.26 -12.73
N LEU A 19 6.97 8.41 -11.52
CA LEU A 19 5.96 7.48 -10.98
C LEU A 19 4.53 7.78 -11.48
N THR A 20 4.31 8.87 -12.22
CA THR A 20 3.07 9.13 -12.96
C THR A 20 3.05 8.48 -14.35
N ARG A 21 4.02 7.61 -14.67
CA ARG A 21 4.00 6.85 -15.93
C ARG A 21 2.83 5.86 -15.95
N PRO A 22 2.21 5.64 -17.12
CA PRO A 22 0.91 4.98 -17.24
C PRO A 22 0.96 3.45 -17.07
N VAL A 23 2.05 2.89 -16.53
CA VAL A 23 2.29 1.44 -16.55
C VAL A 23 1.33 0.69 -15.62
N LEU A 24 0.92 1.32 -14.51
CA LEU A 24 -0.11 0.76 -13.62
C LEU A 24 -1.53 1.28 -13.91
N SER A 25 -1.67 2.44 -14.56
CA SER A 25 -2.97 2.98 -14.95
C SER A 25 -3.53 2.19 -16.14
N GLY A 26 -4.23 1.10 -15.86
CA GLY A 26 -4.92 0.29 -16.87
C GLY A 26 -4.49 -1.17 -16.96
N CYS A 27 -3.51 -1.63 -16.18
CA CYS A 27 -3.25 -3.07 -16.11
C CYS A 27 -4.27 -3.83 -15.25
N ARG A 28 -5.11 -3.13 -14.46
CA ARG A 28 -6.16 -3.74 -13.63
C ARG A 28 -7.10 -4.65 -14.42
N ASP A 29 -7.47 -4.22 -15.61
CA ASP A 29 -8.38 -4.95 -16.50
C ASP A 29 -7.62 -5.68 -17.62
N ALA A 30 -6.28 -5.65 -17.60
CA ALA A 30 -5.47 -6.29 -18.61
C ALA A 30 -5.53 -7.83 -18.47
N THR A 31 -5.58 -8.49 -19.62
CA THR A 31 -5.37 -9.94 -19.71
C THR A 31 -3.90 -10.24 -19.46
N PHE A 32 -3.62 -11.24 -18.62
CA PHE A 32 -2.25 -11.62 -18.26
C PHE A 32 -1.44 -12.03 -19.50
N ASP A 33 -0.21 -11.51 -19.58
CA ASP A 33 0.80 -11.85 -20.58
C ASP A 33 2.12 -12.17 -19.85
N PRO A 34 2.65 -13.40 -19.92
CA PRO A 34 3.87 -13.79 -19.23
C PRO A 34 5.13 -13.10 -19.73
N SER A 35 5.09 -12.48 -20.93
CA SER A 35 6.23 -11.78 -21.54
C SER A 35 6.36 -10.33 -21.08
N ILE A 36 5.34 -9.79 -20.40
CA ILE A 36 5.32 -8.41 -19.91
C ILE A 36 5.78 -8.37 -18.46
N ASP A 37 6.76 -7.53 -18.18
CA ASP A 37 7.06 -7.09 -16.82
C ASP A 37 6.12 -5.93 -16.45
N TYR A 38 5.14 -6.22 -15.60
CA TYR A 38 4.16 -5.26 -15.08
C TYR A 38 4.73 -4.40 -13.95
N PHE A 39 5.92 -4.73 -13.43
CA PHE A 39 6.60 -4.04 -12.34
C PHE A 39 8.06 -3.71 -12.68
N PRO A 40 8.31 -2.96 -13.78
CA PRO A 40 9.67 -2.65 -14.22
C PRO A 40 10.40 -1.72 -13.25
N ASP A 41 9.65 -0.88 -12.52
CA ASP A 41 10.18 0.01 -11.49
C ASP A 41 10.19 -0.71 -10.14
N LYS A 42 11.39 -0.85 -9.56
CA LYS A 42 11.62 -1.63 -8.33
C LYS A 42 11.98 -0.71 -7.17
N VAL A 43 11.44 -1.03 -6.00
CA VAL A 43 11.80 -0.39 -4.73
C VAL A 43 12.98 -1.14 -4.10
N PHE A 44 13.98 -0.38 -3.70
CA PHE A 44 15.15 -0.84 -2.96
C PHE A 44 15.20 -0.17 -1.59
N PHE A 45 15.53 -0.91 -0.55
CA PHE A 45 15.60 -0.40 0.84
C PHE A 45 16.93 0.28 1.14
N TYR A 46 17.96 -0.03 0.36
CA TYR A 46 19.32 0.41 0.57
C TYR A 46 19.96 0.80 -0.78
N ASP A 47 20.98 1.66 -0.74
CA ASP A 47 21.67 2.17 -1.93
C ASP A 47 22.38 1.07 -2.75
N ASN A 48 22.56 -0.12 -2.17
CA ASN A 48 23.13 -1.30 -2.82
C ASN A 48 22.10 -2.12 -3.63
N GLU A 49 20.92 -1.57 -3.90
CA GLU A 49 19.83 -2.23 -4.62
C GLU A 49 19.27 -3.49 -3.90
N GLU A 50 19.36 -3.53 -2.58
CA GLU A 50 18.79 -4.63 -1.80
C GLU A 50 17.27 -4.45 -1.61
N ILE A 51 16.52 -5.50 -1.96
CA ILE A 51 15.05 -5.55 -1.96
C ILE A 51 14.45 -6.13 -0.67
N SER A 52 15.26 -6.27 0.38
CA SER A 52 14.85 -6.74 1.70
C SER A 52 15.52 -5.94 2.81
N SER A 53 14.77 -5.68 3.88
CA SER A 53 15.24 -5.26 5.19
C SER A 53 14.90 -6.35 6.23
N PRO A 54 15.37 -6.23 7.49
CA PRO A 54 14.95 -7.14 8.56
C PRO A 54 13.42 -7.18 8.75
N GLU A 55 12.74 -6.06 8.52
CA GLU A 55 11.30 -5.88 8.76
C GLU A 55 10.44 -6.31 7.55
N PHE A 56 10.91 -6.05 6.32
CA PHE A 56 10.18 -6.36 5.09
C PHE A 56 11.06 -7.02 4.04
N SER A 57 10.51 -7.97 3.29
CA SER A 57 11.16 -8.48 2.08
C SER A 57 10.26 -8.38 0.87
N VAL A 58 10.83 -8.01 -0.27
CA VAL A 58 10.11 -7.86 -1.53
C VAL A 58 10.77 -8.73 -2.58
N THR A 59 9.97 -9.48 -3.33
CA THR A 59 10.43 -10.24 -4.50
C THR A 59 9.55 -9.88 -5.68
N TYR A 60 10.18 -9.44 -6.77
CA TYR A 60 9.49 -9.07 -8.00
C TYR A 60 9.46 -10.25 -8.96
N GLN A 61 8.29 -10.53 -9.49
CA GLN A 61 8.06 -11.38 -10.66
C GLN A 61 7.43 -10.52 -11.75
N ASN A 62 7.48 -10.98 -13.00
CA ASN A 62 6.94 -10.21 -14.13
C ASN A 62 5.48 -9.77 -13.90
N SER A 63 4.63 -10.60 -13.29
CA SER A 63 3.19 -10.30 -13.13
C SER A 63 2.71 -10.10 -11.70
N TYR A 64 3.59 -10.24 -10.71
CA TYR A 64 3.23 -10.03 -9.32
C TYR A 64 4.44 -9.73 -8.45
N ILE A 65 4.17 -9.13 -7.29
CA ILE A 65 5.15 -8.87 -6.25
C ILE A 65 4.78 -9.73 -5.05
N ILE A 66 5.77 -10.40 -4.46
CA ILE A 66 5.65 -11.02 -3.15
C ILE A 66 6.22 -10.03 -2.14
N LEU A 67 5.39 -9.56 -1.22
CA LEU A 67 5.78 -8.69 -0.12
C LEU A 67 5.58 -9.47 1.19
N THR A 68 6.64 -9.61 1.97
CA THR A 68 6.56 -10.24 3.28
C THR A 68 6.81 -9.19 4.36
N ASN A 69 5.88 -9.08 5.30
CA ASN A 69 6.09 -8.39 6.57
C ASN A 69 6.66 -9.40 7.55
N ASN A 70 7.98 -9.36 7.78
CA ASN A 70 8.68 -10.34 8.61
C ASN A 70 8.27 -10.21 10.08
N LYS A 71 7.83 -9.03 10.50
CA LYS A 71 7.43 -8.74 11.88
C LYS A 71 6.07 -9.35 12.24
N SER A 72 5.11 -9.34 11.33
CA SER A 72 3.82 -10.02 11.51
C SER A 72 3.80 -11.44 10.94
N SER A 73 4.86 -11.87 10.26
CA SER A 73 4.94 -13.14 9.52
C SER A 73 3.83 -13.28 8.47
N GLU A 74 3.45 -12.17 7.83
CA GLU A 74 2.42 -12.14 6.78
C GLU A 74 3.06 -11.99 5.41
N THR A 75 2.56 -12.75 4.44
CA THR A 75 3.00 -12.66 3.05
C THR A 75 1.85 -12.24 2.14
N TYR A 76 2.06 -11.19 1.38
CA TYR A 76 1.11 -10.58 0.48
C TYR A 76 1.55 -10.77 -0.96
N VAL A 77 0.60 -11.08 -1.85
CA VAL A 77 0.84 -11.12 -3.29
C VAL A 77 0.14 -9.92 -3.92
N LEU A 78 0.93 -8.97 -4.40
CA LEU A 78 0.41 -7.81 -5.12
C LEU A 78 0.44 -8.10 -6.62
N TYR A 79 -0.65 -7.84 -7.33
CA TYR A 79 -0.74 -8.11 -8.76
C TYR A 79 -1.54 -7.02 -9.45
N CYS A 80 -1.26 -6.76 -10.73
CA CYS A 80 -2.04 -5.77 -11.46
C CYS A 80 -3.16 -6.37 -12.28
N THR A 81 -2.94 -7.50 -12.95
CA THR A 81 -3.84 -8.02 -13.98
C THR A 81 -5.25 -8.39 -13.50
N ALA A 82 -6.21 -8.53 -14.42
CA ALA A 82 -7.59 -8.92 -14.10
C ALA A 82 -7.71 -10.31 -13.47
N THR A 83 -6.70 -11.16 -13.68
CA THR A 83 -6.62 -12.50 -13.11
C THR A 83 -5.59 -12.52 -11.99
N GLN A 84 -5.99 -13.04 -10.83
CA GLN A 84 -5.09 -13.30 -9.71
C GLN A 84 -4.02 -14.34 -10.13
N PRO A 85 -2.73 -14.09 -9.85
CA PRO A 85 -1.66 -15.04 -10.17
C PRO A 85 -1.75 -16.31 -9.32
N ASN A 86 -1.35 -17.43 -9.90
CA ASN A 86 -1.12 -18.66 -9.15
C ASN A 86 0.33 -18.71 -8.67
N VAL A 87 0.54 -18.65 -7.35
CA VAL A 87 1.88 -18.69 -6.73
C VAL A 87 2.17 -20.00 -5.98
N ALA A 88 1.34 -21.03 -6.21
CA ALA A 88 1.54 -22.33 -5.59
C ALA A 88 2.93 -22.90 -5.93
N GLY A 89 3.68 -23.31 -4.90
CA GLY A 89 5.04 -23.81 -5.04
C GLY A 89 6.14 -22.75 -5.03
N VAL A 90 5.78 -21.46 -5.09
CA VAL A 90 6.71 -20.33 -4.88
C VAL A 90 6.63 -19.84 -3.43
N VAL A 91 5.41 -19.67 -2.92
CA VAL A 91 5.13 -19.26 -1.55
C VAL A 91 4.22 -20.31 -0.90
N THR A 92 4.54 -20.71 0.34
CA THR A 92 3.80 -21.76 1.05
C THR A 92 2.54 -21.23 1.74
N ASN A 93 2.59 -20.00 2.25
CA ASN A 93 1.48 -19.36 2.96
C ASN A 93 1.30 -17.93 2.44
N VAL A 94 0.19 -17.68 1.75
CA VAL A 94 -0.20 -16.32 1.33
C VAL A 94 -1.29 -15.83 2.27
N SER A 95 -1.02 -14.75 3.00
CA SER A 95 -1.98 -14.08 3.87
C SER A 95 -3.09 -13.43 3.07
N ASN A 96 -2.75 -12.75 1.95
CA ASN A 96 -3.72 -12.10 1.09
C ASN A 96 -3.18 -11.84 -0.33
N TYR A 97 -4.10 -11.72 -1.29
CA TYR A 97 -3.83 -11.24 -2.65
C TYR A 97 -4.45 -9.85 -2.82
N ILE A 98 -3.65 -8.90 -3.28
CA ILE A 98 -4.05 -7.49 -3.41
C ILE A 98 -3.89 -7.08 -4.86
N GLN A 99 -5.00 -6.73 -5.49
CA GLN A 99 -4.95 -6.16 -6.82
C GLN A 99 -4.56 -4.68 -6.70
N ILE A 100 -3.53 -4.27 -7.44
CA ILE A 100 -3.07 -2.88 -7.50
C ILE A 100 -3.26 -2.31 -8.93
N PRO A 101 -3.49 -1.00 -9.10
CA PRO A 101 -3.72 -0.01 -8.05
C PRO A 101 -5.04 -0.24 -7.29
N VAL A 102 -5.05 0.08 -6.00
CA VAL A 102 -6.25 0.01 -5.14
C VAL A 102 -7.09 1.27 -5.30
N ALA A 103 -8.41 1.16 -5.17
CA ALA A 103 -9.34 2.28 -5.30
C ALA A 103 -10.29 2.42 -4.10
N ASN A 104 -10.58 1.31 -3.41
CA ASN A 104 -11.47 1.26 -2.26
C ASN A 104 -10.69 0.84 -1.02
N VAL A 105 -10.12 1.81 -0.31
CA VAL A 105 -9.28 1.60 0.87
C VAL A 105 -10.07 1.90 2.14
N ALA A 106 -9.96 1.02 3.13
CA ALA A 106 -10.30 1.34 4.51
C ALA A 106 -9.03 1.48 5.37
N VAL A 107 -9.03 2.46 6.26
CA VAL A 107 -7.92 2.71 7.18
C VAL A 107 -8.42 2.56 8.62
N SER A 108 -8.02 1.49 9.28
CA SER A 108 -8.30 1.25 10.69
C SER A 108 -7.17 1.71 11.60
N ASP A 109 -5.99 1.99 11.06
CA ASP A 109 -4.90 2.64 11.78
C ASP A 109 -4.58 3.99 11.13
N ARG A 110 -4.87 5.08 11.85
CA ARG A 110 -4.65 6.46 11.40
C ARG A 110 -3.21 6.79 11.00
N SER A 111 -2.20 6.07 11.47
CA SER A 111 -0.80 6.33 11.07
C SER A 111 -0.61 6.17 9.56
N VAL A 112 -1.42 5.30 8.95
CA VAL A 112 -1.40 5.00 7.51
C VAL A 112 -1.89 6.17 6.68
N ILE A 113 -2.76 7.00 7.25
CA ILE A 113 -3.34 8.16 6.57
C ILE A 113 -2.23 9.07 6.04
N SER A 114 -1.27 9.44 6.90
CA SER A 114 -0.17 10.33 6.51
C SER A 114 0.67 9.75 5.38
N PHE A 115 0.89 8.43 5.35
CA PHE A 115 1.62 7.78 4.27
C PHE A 115 0.85 7.85 2.95
N LEU A 116 -0.47 7.57 2.97
CA LEU A 116 -1.31 7.67 1.79
C LEU A 116 -1.39 9.11 1.25
N GLU A 117 -1.43 10.11 2.13
CA GLU A 117 -1.41 11.53 1.72
C GLU A 117 -0.08 11.95 1.08
N ILE A 118 1.05 11.48 1.63
CA ILE A 118 2.38 11.75 1.03
C ILE A 118 2.51 11.10 -0.35
N LEU A 119 1.87 9.94 -0.53
CA LEU A 119 1.81 9.23 -1.81
C LEU A 119 0.80 9.83 -2.80
N GLY A 120 -0.04 10.79 -2.37
CA GLY A 120 -1.11 11.35 -3.20
C GLY A 120 -2.30 10.42 -3.41
N GLU A 121 -2.41 9.38 -2.57
CA GLU A 121 -3.43 8.33 -2.65
C GLU A 121 -4.60 8.58 -1.70
N GLU A 122 -4.72 9.78 -1.13
CA GLU A 122 -5.75 10.11 -0.14
C GLU A 122 -7.17 9.98 -0.67
N THR A 123 -7.37 10.08 -2.00
CA THR A 123 -8.68 9.93 -2.65
C THR A 123 -9.17 8.47 -2.73
N THR A 124 -8.28 7.50 -2.50
CA THR A 124 -8.62 6.07 -2.44
C THR A 124 -9.25 5.67 -1.10
N ILE A 125 -9.06 6.49 -0.07
CA ILE A 125 -9.63 6.26 1.27
C ILE A 125 -11.14 6.47 1.19
N LYS A 126 -11.91 5.41 1.46
CA LYS A 126 -13.39 5.44 1.51
C LYS A 126 -13.91 5.28 2.92
N TYR A 127 -13.16 4.60 3.78
CA TYR A 127 -13.57 4.32 5.14
C TYR A 127 -12.45 4.52 6.14
N VAL A 128 -12.80 5.04 7.32
CA VAL A 128 -11.91 5.13 8.49
C VAL A 128 -12.60 4.58 9.73
N ASP A 129 -11.85 4.23 10.77
CA ASP A 129 -12.42 3.80 12.06
C ASP A 129 -13.15 4.95 12.79
N ASP A 130 -12.58 6.15 12.82
CA ASP A 130 -13.15 7.34 13.44
C ASP A 130 -12.89 8.60 12.60
N LYS A 131 -13.95 9.17 12.05
CA LYS A 131 -13.90 10.41 11.26
C LYS A 131 -13.44 11.62 12.08
N LEU A 132 -13.66 11.62 13.40
CA LEU A 132 -13.25 12.71 14.28
C LEU A 132 -11.73 12.73 14.51
N SER A 133 -11.05 11.60 14.26
CA SER A 133 -9.61 11.49 14.41
C SER A 133 -8.83 12.06 13.21
N ILE A 134 -9.51 12.40 12.11
CA ILE A 134 -8.88 12.96 10.92
C ILE A 134 -8.49 14.42 11.15
N THR A 135 -7.18 14.67 11.17
CA THR A 135 -6.60 16.00 11.41
C THR A 135 -6.20 16.72 10.11
N SER A 136 -6.03 16.00 9.01
CA SER A 136 -5.68 16.60 7.72
C SER A 136 -6.83 17.44 7.15
N PRO A 137 -6.59 18.71 6.76
CA PRO A 137 -7.61 19.53 6.11
C PRO A 137 -8.16 18.93 4.81
N CYS A 138 -7.32 18.23 4.03
CA CYS A 138 -7.73 17.62 2.78
C CYS A 138 -8.75 16.50 3.01
N LEU A 139 -8.47 15.63 3.98
CA LEU A 139 -9.37 14.54 4.33
C LEU A 139 -10.60 15.01 5.10
N GLN A 140 -10.48 16.04 5.95
CA GLN A 140 -11.65 16.67 6.57
C GLN A 140 -12.63 17.21 5.52
N LYS A 141 -12.13 17.80 4.43
CA LYS A 141 -12.97 18.20 3.30
C LYS A 141 -13.70 17.01 2.66
N GLN A 142 -13.02 15.86 2.51
CA GLN A 142 -13.65 14.64 1.98
C GLN A 142 -14.71 14.08 2.93
N VAL A 143 -14.46 14.08 4.25
CA VAL A 143 -15.45 13.73 5.28
C VAL A 143 -16.67 14.64 5.20
N ASN A 144 -16.46 15.96 5.15
CA ASN A 144 -17.54 16.94 5.07
C ASN A 144 -18.37 16.80 3.78
N ASN A 145 -17.74 16.34 2.70
CA ASN A 145 -18.40 16.03 1.43
C ASN A 145 -19.01 14.62 1.39
N SER A 146 -19.01 13.87 2.50
CA SER A 146 -19.52 12.49 2.59
C SER A 146 -18.83 11.52 1.63
N LEU A 147 -17.56 11.76 1.30
CA LEU A 147 -16.74 10.87 0.46
C LEU A 147 -15.98 9.82 1.27
N ILE A 148 -15.79 10.08 2.57
CA ILE A 148 -15.23 9.16 3.55
C ILE A 148 -16.30 8.87 4.60
N ASP A 149 -16.54 7.61 4.88
CA ASP A 149 -17.45 7.18 5.95
C ASP A 149 -16.74 6.39 7.06
N THR A 150 -17.46 6.12 8.15
CA THR A 150 -16.98 5.24 9.21
C THR A 150 -17.11 3.78 8.78
N MET A 151 -16.05 3.00 8.97
CA MET A 151 -16.00 1.59 8.65
C MET A 151 -16.94 0.79 9.55
N ASN A 152 -17.79 -0.06 8.95
CA ASN A 152 -18.60 -1.02 9.69
C ASN A 152 -18.15 -2.45 9.35
N PHE A 153 -17.28 -3.00 10.19
CA PHE A 153 -16.74 -4.35 10.02
C PHE A 153 -17.79 -5.47 10.09
N ALA A 154 -18.97 -5.22 10.66
CA ALA A 154 -20.06 -6.19 10.68
C ALA A 154 -20.80 -6.28 9.34
N ASN A 155 -20.63 -5.30 8.44
CA ASN A 155 -21.22 -5.31 7.11
C ASN A 155 -20.29 -6.05 6.13
N THR A 156 -20.53 -7.35 5.93
CA THR A 156 -19.68 -8.20 5.09
C THR A 156 -19.64 -7.76 3.63
N THR A 157 -20.76 -7.29 3.07
CA THR A 157 -20.81 -6.76 1.70
C THR A 157 -19.95 -5.52 1.53
N LEU A 158 -19.88 -4.65 2.55
CA LEU A 158 -18.98 -3.50 2.53
C LEU A 158 -17.53 -3.97 2.51
N VAL A 159 -17.15 -4.88 3.41
CA VAL A 159 -15.79 -5.45 3.50
C VAL A 159 -15.37 -6.12 2.19
N GLU A 160 -16.27 -6.86 1.54
CA GLU A 160 -16.01 -7.55 0.26
C GLU A 160 -15.72 -6.58 -0.89
N ASN A 161 -16.33 -5.39 -0.88
CA ASN A 161 -16.14 -4.36 -1.89
C ASN A 161 -14.84 -3.55 -1.70
N LEU A 162 -14.11 -3.77 -0.60
CA LEU A 162 -12.81 -3.13 -0.37
C LEU A 162 -11.70 -3.86 -1.10
N ASP A 163 -10.76 -3.07 -1.61
CA ASP A 163 -9.52 -3.60 -2.17
C ASP A 163 -8.54 -3.96 -1.05
N VAL A 164 -8.47 -3.12 0.00
CA VAL A 164 -7.57 -3.32 1.15
C VAL A 164 -8.08 -2.62 2.41
N ILE A 165 -7.76 -3.21 3.57
CA ILE A 165 -7.99 -2.66 4.91
C ILE A 165 -6.65 -2.57 5.62
N PHE A 166 -6.16 -1.36 5.89
CA PHE A 166 -4.95 -1.17 6.67
C PHE A 166 -5.23 -1.18 8.17
N THR A 167 -4.44 -1.92 8.93
CA THR A 167 -4.59 -2.09 10.39
C THR A 167 -3.21 -2.28 11.04
N ASN A 168 -3.11 -2.15 12.37
CA ASN A 168 -1.92 -2.51 13.14
C ASN A 168 -2.03 -3.84 13.88
N THR A 169 -3.18 -4.50 13.79
CA THR A 169 -3.37 -5.83 14.35
C THR A 169 -3.47 -6.86 13.23
N PRO A 170 -2.63 -7.91 13.22
CA PRO A 170 -2.76 -9.00 12.27
C PRO A 170 -4.18 -9.56 12.22
N SER A 171 -4.71 -9.76 11.02
CA SER A 171 -6.02 -10.39 10.88
C SER A 171 -5.94 -11.85 11.30
N GLN A 172 -6.78 -12.26 12.25
CA GLN A 172 -6.92 -13.66 12.64
C GLN A 172 -7.77 -14.49 11.66
N THR A 173 -8.38 -13.82 10.66
CA THR A 173 -9.35 -14.45 9.73
C THR A 173 -8.90 -14.43 8.27
N GLY A 174 -7.68 -13.94 7.97
CA GLY A 174 -7.25 -13.69 6.60
C GLY A 174 -8.06 -12.58 5.92
N GLY A 175 -8.06 -12.52 4.59
CA GLY A 175 -8.86 -11.56 3.82
C GLY A 175 -8.14 -10.24 3.54
N LYS A 176 -8.89 -9.17 3.23
CA LYS A 176 -8.43 -7.87 2.69
C LYS A 176 -7.48 -7.06 3.58
N TYR A 177 -7.04 -7.59 4.72
CA TYR A 177 -6.25 -6.87 5.70
C TYR A 177 -4.78 -6.81 5.30
N VAL A 178 -4.16 -5.66 5.58
CA VAL A 178 -2.71 -5.45 5.53
C VAL A 178 -2.28 -4.85 6.86
N THR A 179 -1.41 -5.57 7.55
CA THR A 179 -0.89 -5.12 8.84
C THR A 179 0.31 -4.20 8.65
N ILE A 180 0.24 -3.05 9.28
CA ILE A 180 1.31 -2.09 9.41
C ILE A 180 1.99 -2.33 10.75
N SER A 181 3.28 -2.65 10.68
CA SER A 181 4.12 -2.93 11.84
C SER A 181 5.01 -1.73 12.11
N TYR A 182 5.01 -1.22 13.34
CA TYR A 182 5.92 -0.16 13.79
C TYR A 182 7.03 -0.76 14.64
N ASP A 183 8.24 -0.23 14.54
CA ASP A 183 9.29 -0.50 15.52
C ASP A 183 9.02 0.20 16.84
N GLU A 184 9.54 -0.37 17.93
CA GLU A 184 9.33 0.16 19.29
C GLU A 184 9.83 1.61 19.43
N ASP A 185 10.77 2.01 18.57
CA ASP A 185 11.35 3.35 18.50
C ASP A 185 10.51 4.35 17.68
N THR A 186 9.48 3.88 16.98
CA THR A 186 8.47 4.74 16.35
C THR A 186 7.31 4.87 17.33
N PRO A 187 7.20 5.99 18.08
CA PRO A 187 6.06 6.18 18.94
C PRO A 187 4.80 6.14 18.07
N ALA A 188 3.94 5.15 18.30
CA ALA A 188 2.60 5.16 17.76
C ALA A 188 2.01 6.54 18.04
N LEU A 189 1.47 7.21 17.02
CA LEU A 189 0.73 8.44 17.21
C LEU A 189 -0.52 8.09 18.04
N ARG A 190 -0.38 8.15 19.36
CA ARG A 190 -1.44 7.97 20.35
C ARG A 190 -2.23 9.25 20.50
#